data_AF-A0A760RDD8-F1
#
_entry.id   AF-A0A760RDD8-F1
#
_cell.length_a   1.000
_cell.length_b   1.000
_cell.length_c   1.000
_cell.angle_alpha   90.00
_cell.angle_beta   90.00
_cell.angle_gamma   90.00
#
_symmetry.space_group_name_H-M   'P 1'
#
loop_
_entity.id
_entity.type
_entity.pdbx_description
1 polymer ?
#
loop_
_entity_poly.entity_id
_entity_poly.type
_entity_poly.pdbx_seq_one_letter_code
_entity_poly.pdbx_strand_id
1 'polypeptide(L)'
;MRVIRNLITDSQVSTLNNSKYAFVGEKAFSGDEIRADLFSDEQGGFVDKLALDTALLEKLQVVAECLKEAEGWAWCAGRMESVSRYGEDAAVYRIQDEPDEVYTEQEQQRLDELQERYDENQTASDETDAMEAEMDAIGCAAQLRAWTPEMRAQSGVVVSWRQADVYVQRGVILREQSETEDVPVQAPVYERQPEPVDNVSVPLLTRMCAERTLAVQAALMQQPEKSVALLAWTLCLNVFGSGAYNRPAQISLDCKHYSLTNTAPSGKEGMAFLTLMQEGKRLETLLPEGWKQDFTTFFTLSTADLMALLSFCTACSLDGMQTRGTGGTTRSPLDKMETALTFHLRDWWQPTKADFFTGLKKPQIIAALNEAGLTGAARDAEKMKKGDAAELAENKMRDNRWVPVWMRAPDAEKSPSDAENDVSDTENGSSDADSHHTLPDAA
;
A
#
# COMPACT_ATOMS: atom_id res chain seq x y z
N MET A 1 28.78 8.78 25.57
CA MET A 1 27.93 7.98 26.49
C MET A 1 26.45 7.92 26.10
N ARG A 2 25.85 8.91 25.40
CA ARG A 2 24.46 8.79 24.88
C ARG A 2 24.34 8.08 23.51
N VAL A 3 25.39 8.08 22.69
CA VAL A 3 25.35 7.49 21.33
C VAL A 3 25.54 5.96 21.35
N ILE A 4 26.32 5.42 22.30
CA ILE A 4 26.53 3.96 22.44
C ILE A 4 25.28 3.28 23.05
N ARG A 5 24.56 3.97 23.93
CA ARG A 5 23.31 3.45 24.52
C ARG A 5 22.17 3.36 23.49
N ASN A 6 22.16 4.25 22.48
CA ASN A 6 21.18 4.22 21.39
C ASN A 6 21.48 3.13 20.33
N LEU A 7 22.74 2.73 20.14
CA LEU A 7 23.10 1.64 19.23
C LEU A 7 22.89 0.24 19.82
N ILE A 8 22.85 0.12 21.16
CA ILE A 8 22.54 -1.15 21.86
C ILE A 8 21.03 -1.33 22.06
N THR A 9 20.24 -0.25 22.05
CA THR A 9 18.77 -0.30 22.21
C THR A 9 18.00 -0.55 20.91
N ASP A 10 18.65 -0.49 19.75
CA ASP A 10 18.01 -0.84 18.46
C ASP A 10 17.96 -2.37 18.20
N SER A 11 18.78 -3.15 18.90
CA SER A 11 18.82 -4.62 18.78
C SER A 11 18.09 -5.35 19.90
N GLN A 12 17.64 -4.64 20.93
CA GLN A 12 17.00 -5.23 22.11
C GLN A 12 15.53 -4.83 22.19
N VAL A 13 14.68 -5.79 22.48
CA VAL A 13 13.24 -5.59 22.67
C VAL A 13 12.88 -5.92 24.11
N SER A 14 11.94 -5.14 24.66
CA SER A 14 11.42 -5.41 25.99
C SER A 14 10.66 -6.73 26.01
N THR A 15 10.81 -7.50 27.08
CA THR A 15 10.00 -8.68 27.36
C THR A 15 8.60 -8.32 27.86
N LEU A 16 8.44 -7.12 28.44
CA LEU A 16 7.15 -6.59 28.87
C LEU A 16 6.33 -6.12 27.65
N ASN A 17 5.04 -6.49 27.61
CA ASN A 17 4.10 -6.13 26.55
C ASN A 17 4.52 -6.54 25.12
N ASN A 18 5.39 -7.54 25.00
CA ASN A 18 5.79 -8.09 23.72
C ASN A 18 5.11 -9.43 23.47
N SER A 19 4.13 -9.44 22.55
CA SER A 19 3.33 -10.63 22.26
C SER A 19 4.13 -11.79 21.70
N LYS A 20 5.20 -11.53 20.94
CA LYS A 20 6.12 -12.59 20.46
C LYS A 20 6.82 -13.25 21.65
N TYR A 21 7.29 -12.47 22.61
CA TYR A 21 7.95 -12.99 23.81
C TYR A 21 6.97 -13.76 24.69
N ALA A 22 5.76 -13.25 24.88
CA ALA A 22 4.70 -13.93 25.62
C ALA A 22 4.33 -15.28 24.98
N PHE A 23 4.24 -15.32 23.64
CA PHE A 23 3.96 -16.55 22.92
C PHE A 23 5.13 -17.52 22.97
N VAL A 24 6.36 -17.10 22.72
CA VAL A 24 7.56 -17.97 22.77
C VAL A 24 7.73 -18.54 24.18
N GLY A 25 7.60 -17.69 25.19
CA GLY A 25 7.76 -18.00 26.60
C GLY A 25 9.21 -17.89 27.08
N GLU A 26 9.38 -17.56 28.36
CA GLU A 26 10.69 -17.33 29.00
C GLU A 26 11.64 -18.53 28.88
N LYS A 27 11.10 -19.75 28.89
CA LYS A 27 11.89 -21.00 28.83
C LYS A 27 12.66 -21.20 27.51
N ALA A 28 12.35 -20.43 26.47
CA ALA A 28 13.07 -20.48 25.20
C ALA A 28 14.41 -19.73 25.25
N PHE A 29 14.65 -18.94 26.30
CA PHE A 29 15.86 -18.15 26.46
C PHE A 29 16.64 -18.61 27.69
N SER A 30 17.96 -18.59 27.58
CA SER A 30 18.84 -18.79 28.73
C SER A 30 18.85 -17.55 29.63
N GLY A 31 19.16 -17.73 30.91
CA GLY A 31 19.20 -16.63 31.88
C GLY A 31 20.20 -15.51 31.56
N ASP A 32 21.19 -15.78 30.68
CA ASP A 32 22.16 -14.80 30.20
C ASP A 32 21.67 -14.03 28.96
N GLU A 33 20.64 -14.53 28.27
CA GLU A 33 20.01 -13.88 27.10
C GLU A 33 18.89 -12.92 27.50
N ILE A 34 18.29 -13.11 28.68
CA ILE A 34 17.34 -12.18 29.27
C ILE A 34 18.10 -11.22 30.18
N ARG A 35 18.33 -10.00 29.69
CA ARG A 35 18.97 -8.96 30.51
C ARG A 35 17.94 -8.35 31.44
N ALA A 36 18.07 -8.62 32.74
CA ALA A 36 17.23 -8.00 33.76
C ALA A 36 17.34 -6.46 33.73
N ASP A 37 16.19 -5.78 33.77
CA ASP A 37 16.17 -4.33 33.92
C ASP A 37 16.47 -3.97 35.39
N LEU A 38 17.65 -3.41 35.61
CA LEU A 38 18.13 -3.02 36.94
C LEU A 38 17.50 -1.71 37.46
N PHE A 39 16.62 -1.06 36.67
CA PHE A 39 16.06 0.25 36.97
C PHE A 39 14.51 0.29 36.98
N SER A 40 13.83 -0.85 36.77
CA SER A 40 12.37 -0.94 36.84
C SER A 40 11.90 -1.72 38.08
N ASP A 41 10.87 -1.21 38.76
CA ASP A 41 10.19 -1.91 39.87
C ASP A 41 9.29 -3.07 39.39
N GLU A 42 9.16 -3.24 38.06
CA GLU A 42 8.40 -4.30 37.38
C GLU A 42 9.31 -5.47 36.97
N GLN A 43 8.78 -6.70 36.94
CA GLN A 43 9.48 -7.93 36.53
C GLN A 43 9.71 -7.97 34.99
N GLY A 44 10.52 -7.03 34.49
CA GLY A 44 10.84 -6.87 33.07
C GLY A 44 12.31 -7.07 32.74
N GLY A 45 12.57 -7.50 31.51
CA GLY A 45 13.92 -7.63 30.95
C GLY A 45 13.96 -7.21 29.49
N PHE A 46 15.14 -7.33 28.90
CA PHE A 46 15.39 -7.10 27.48
C PHE A 46 16.00 -8.35 26.85
N VAL A 47 15.48 -8.74 25.70
CA VAL A 47 16.00 -9.84 24.88
C VAL A 47 16.47 -9.30 23.54
N ASP A 48 17.47 -9.94 22.94
CA ASP A 48 17.89 -9.62 21.58
C ASP A 48 16.76 -9.93 20.58
N LYS A 49 16.51 -9.00 19.66
CA LYS A 49 15.43 -9.09 18.68
C LYS A 49 15.61 -10.29 17.74
N LEU A 50 16.84 -10.59 17.32
CA LEU A 50 17.13 -11.71 16.42
C LEU A 50 16.93 -13.03 17.17
N ALA A 51 17.34 -13.12 18.44
CA ALA A 51 17.08 -14.28 19.27
C ALA A 51 15.58 -14.52 19.45
N LEU A 52 14.79 -13.47 19.72
CA LEU A 52 13.34 -13.57 19.82
C LEU A 52 12.69 -14.00 18.50
N ASP A 53 13.10 -13.43 17.38
CA ASP A 53 12.58 -13.81 16.07
C ASP A 53 12.95 -15.27 15.72
N THR A 54 14.16 -15.72 16.07
CA THR A 54 14.58 -17.12 15.86
C THR A 54 13.72 -18.08 16.69
N ALA A 55 13.58 -17.82 18.00
CA ALA A 55 12.78 -18.65 18.88
C ALA A 55 11.28 -18.66 18.50
N LEU A 56 10.77 -17.54 17.99
CA LEU A 56 9.43 -17.46 17.42
C LEU A 56 9.27 -18.36 16.21
N LEU A 57 10.20 -18.30 15.26
CA LEU A 57 10.15 -19.13 14.06
C LEU A 57 10.20 -20.62 14.40
N GLU A 58 11.08 -21.01 15.33
CA GLU A 58 11.17 -22.39 15.82
C GLU A 58 9.86 -22.84 16.46
N LYS A 59 9.24 -21.99 17.30
CA LYS A 59 7.97 -22.33 17.93
C LYS A 59 6.83 -22.44 16.91
N LEU A 60 6.78 -21.57 15.90
CA LEU A 60 5.81 -21.65 14.80
C LEU A 60 6.01 -22.93 13.99
N GLN A 61 7.25 -23.34 13.75
CA GLN A 61 7.57 -24.59 13.08
C GLN A 61 7.09 -25.80 13.88
N VAL A 62 7.29 -25.82 15.20
CA VAL A 62 6.77 -26.88 16.09
C VAL A 62 5.24 -26.94 16.03
N VAL A 63 4.55 -25.79 16.07
CA VAL A 63 3.09 -25.75 15.93
C VAL A 63 2.65 -26.30 14.56
N ALA A 64 3.35 -25.95 13.49
CA ALA A 64 3.07 -26.46 12.15
C ALA A 64 3.24 -27.99 12.07
N GLU A 65 4.28 -28.54 12.72
CA GLU A 65 4.52 -29.98 12.81
C GLU A 65 3.44 -30.71 13.62
N CYS A 66 3.04 -30.16 14.78
CA CYS A 66 1.95 -30.72 15.56
C CYS A 66 0.63 -30.76 14.76
N LEU A 67 0.31 -29.69 14.02
CA LEU A 67 -0.88 -29.65 13.15
C LEU A 67 -0.75 -30.64 11.99
N LYS A 68 0.43 -30.78 11.39
CA LYS A 68 0.69 -31.78 10.35
C LYS A 68 0.40 -33.20 10.84
N GLU A 69 0.90 -33.56 12.01
CA GLU A 69 0.73 -34.90 12.58
C GLU A 69 -0.71 -35.15 13.02
N ALA A 70 -1.34 -34.18 13.68
CA ALA A 70 -2.71 -34.31 14.19
C ALA A 70 -3.76 -34.33 13.06
N GLU A 71 -3.57 -33.51 12.02
CA GLU A 71 -4.51 -33.35 10.92
C GLU A 71 -4.13 -34.18 9.68
N GLY A 72 -2.90 -34.67 9.56
CA GLY A 72 -2.49 -35.55 8.45
C GLY A 72 -2.11 -34.84 7.16
N TRP A 73 -1.54 -33.64 7.23
CA TRP A 73 -1.08 -32.88 6.06
C TRP A 73 0.22 -33.46 5.46
N ALA A 74 0.39 -33.32 4.14
CA ALA A 74 1.58 -33.83 3.44
C ALA A 74 2.89 -33.17 3.90
N TRP A 75 2.85 -31.86 4.13
CA TRP A 75 3.98 -31.06 4.57
C TRP A 75 3.52 -29.93 5.49
N CYS A 76 4.47 -29.27 6.15
CA CYS A 76 4.20 -28.11 6.98
C CYS A 76 5.35 -27.12 6.96
N ALA A 77 5.07 -25.86 7.29
CA ALA A 77 6.10 -24.84 7.51
C ALA A 77 5.67 -23.79 8.54
N GLY A 78 6.59 -23.47 9.45
CA GLY A 78 6.56 -22.25 10.26
C GLY A 78 7.24 -21.10 9.50
N ARG A 79 6.59 -19.95 9.41
CA ARG A 79 7.11 -18.76 8.72
C ARG A 79 6.84 -17.49 9.53
N MET A 80 7.63 -16.45 9.29
CA MET A 80 7.35 -15.13 9.88
C MET A 80 6.13 -14.46 9.27
N GLU A 81 5.92 -14.67 7.98
CA GLU A 81 4.83 -14.08 7.21
C GLU A 81 3.95 -15.18 6.62
N SER A 82 2.65 -14.89 6.51
CA SER A 82 1.67 -15.77 5.87
C SER A 82 1.94 -15.92 4.38
N VAL A 83 1.60 -17.08 3.81
CA VAL A 83 1.67 -17.29 2.36
C VAL A 83 0.70 -16.33 1.66
N SER A 84 1.24 -15.53 0.74
CA SER A 84 0.45 -14.63 -0.10
C SER A 84 -0.05 -15.32 -1.37
N ARG A 85 -1.25 -14.94 -1.84
CA ARG A 85 -1.77 -15.34 -3.17
C ARG A 85 -1.07 -14.62 -4.33
N TYR A 86 -0.19 -13.66 -4.04
CA TYR A 86 0.48 -12.79 -4.99
C TYR A 86 1.97 -12.67 -4.70
N GLY A 87 2.75 -12.23 -5.69
CA GLY A 87 4.19 -12.02 -5.54
C GLY A 87 4.98 -13.34 -5.60
N GLU A 88 6.12 -13.38 -4.90
CA GLU A 88 7.06 -14.52 -4.93
C GLU A 88 6.42 -15.81 -4.40
N ASP A 89 5.57 -15.72 -3.37
CA ASP A 89 4.84 -16.87 -2.83
C ASP A 89 3.93 -17.53 -3.86
N ALA A 90 3.34 -16.78 -4.79
CA ALA A 90 2.45 -17.33 -5.81
C ALA A 90 3.17 -18.23 -6.84
N ALA A 91 4.50 -18.10 -6.94
CA ALA A 91 5.34 -18.95 -7.77
C ALA A 91 5.63 -20.31 -7.11
N VAL A 92 5.68 -20.35 -5.78
CA VAL A 92 6.05 -21.55 -4.99
C VAL A 92 4.82 -22.27 -4.43
N TYR A 93 3.79 -21.51 -4.07
CA TYR A 93 2.62 -21.99 -3.36
C TYR A 93 1.33 -21.72 -4.14
N ARG A 94 0.36 -22.63 -3.98
CA ARG A 94 -1.03 -22.40 -4.36
C ARG A 94 -1.90 -22.67 -3.15
N ILE A 95 -2.61 -21.65 -2.67
CA ILE A 95 -3.58 -21.77 -1.59
C ILE A 95 -4.89 -22.29 -2.18
N GLN A 96 -5.35 -23.45 -1.73
CA GLN A 96 -6.68 -23.96 -2.07
C GLN A 96 -7.76 -23.13 -1.37
N ASP A 97 -8.95 -23.10 -1.97
CA ASP A 97 -10.10 -22.52 -1.31
C ASP A 97 -10.58 -23.49 -0.23
N GLU A 98 -10.99 -22.92 0.90
CA GLU A 98 -11.42 -23.70 2.06
C GLU A 98 -12.75 -24.39 1.73
N PRO A 99 -12.85 -25.72 1.91
CA PRO A 99 -14.07 -26.46 1.59
C PRO A 99 -15.19 -26.12 2.58
N ASP A 100 -16.43 -26.23 2.15
CA ASP A 100 -17.59 -26.00 3.02
C ASP A 100 -17.60 -26.99 4.20
N GLU A 101 -17.96 -26.50 5.39
CA GLU A 101 -17.98 -27.27 6.63
C GLU A 101 -18.88 -28.51 6.52
N VAL A 102 -18.40 -29.66 7.01
CA VAL A 102 -19.16 -30.92 6.99
C VAL A 102 -19.50 -31.32 8.41
N TYR A 103 -20.73 -31.04 8.84
CA TYR A 103 -21.26 -31.44 10.14
C TYR A 103 -21.79 -32.88 10.14
N THR A 104 -21.61 -33.58 11.25
CA THR A 104 -22.37 -34.81 11.53
C THR A 104 -23.77 -34.47 12.03
N GLU A 105 -24.72 -35.41 11.91
CA GLU A 105 -26.09 -35.21 12.41
C GLU A 105 -26.11 -34.85 13.91
N GLN A 106 -25.20 -35.43 14.70
CA GLN A 106 -25.08 -35.15 16.13
C GLN A 106 -24.54 -33.73 16.40
N GLU A 107 -23.56 -33.27 15.62
CA GLU A 107 -23.03 -31.92 15.75
C GLU A 107 -24.03 -30.86 15.31
N GLN A 108 -24.79 -31.12 14.23
CA GLN A 108 -25.85 -30.21 13.80
C GLN A 108 -26.93 -30.07 14.87
N GLN A 109 -27.39 -31.19 15.45
CA GLN A 109 -28.35 -31.17 16.57
C GLN A 109 -27.78 -30.39 17.76
N ARG A 110 -26.50 -30.58 18.07
CA ARG A 110 -25.83 -29.88 19.18
C ARG A 110 -25.70 -28.38 18.92
N LEU A 111 -25.40 -27.96 17.69
CA LEU A 111 -25.36 -26.57 17.29
C LEU A 111 -26.75 -25.92 17.37
N ASP A 112 -27.77 -26.61 16.88
CA ASP A 112 -29.15 -26.11 16.94
C ASP A 112 -29.60 -25.90 18.41
N GLU A 113 -29.29 -26.85 19.30
CA GLU A 113 -29.53 -26.74 20.75
C GLU A 113 -28.76 -25.59 21.41
N LEU A 114 -27.48 -25.42 21.06
CA LEU A 114 -26.62 -24.36 21.61
C LEU A 114 -27.09 -22.99 21.13
N GLN A 115 -27.46 -22.86 19.86
CA GLN A 115 -27.98 -21.63 19.26
C GLN A 115 -29.31 -21.22 19.91
N GLU A 116 -30.26 -22.16 20.09
CA GLU A 116 -31.54 -21.87 20.75
C GLU A 116 -31.32 -21.36 22.19
N ARG A 117 -30.43 -22.02 22.95
CA ARG A 117 -30.08 -21.60 24.32
C ARG A 117 -29.36 -20.26 24.37
N TYR A 118 -28.53 -19.97 23.37
CA TYR A 118 -27.82 -18.71 23.25
C TYR A 118 -28.81 -17.57 22.96
N ASP A 119 -29.74 -17.77 22.02
CA ASP A 119 -30.75 -16.77 21.65
C ASP A 119 -31.76 -16.49 22.79
N GLU A 120 -32.07 -17.50 23.61
CA GLU A 120 -32.86 -17.35 24.84
C GLU A 120 -32.09 -16.59 25.95
N ASN A 121 -30.76 -16.71 25.98
CA ASN A 121 -29.90 -16.06 26.97
C ASN A 121 -29.42 -14.68 26.50
N GLN A 122 -30.25 -13.66 26.71
CA GLN A 122 -29.99 -12.27 26.28
C GLN A 122 -28.92 -11.53 27.13
N THR A 123 -28.10 -12.24 27.90
CA THR A 123 -27.10 -11.62 28.79
C THR A 123 -25.71 -12.24 28.60
N ALA A 124 -24.72 -11.39 28.33
CA ALA A 124 -23.32 -11.79 28.32
C ALA A 124 -22.90 -12.31 29.70
N SER A 125 -22.49 -13.58 29.76
CA SER A 125 -22.18 -14.34 30.96
C SER A 125 -21.14 -15.42 30.66
N ASP A 126 -20.48 -15.94 31.70
CA ASP A 126 -19.55 -17.08 31.56
C ASP A 126 -20.24 -18.30 30.89
N GLU A 127 -21.56 -18.44 31.04
CA GLU A 127 -22.33 -19.50 30.39
C GLU A 127 -22.49 -19.26 28.88
N THR A 128 -22.71 -18.03 28.43
CA THR A 128 -22.80 -17.71 26.99
C THR A 128 -21.44 -17.82 26.31
N ASP A 129 -20.36 -17.41 26.99
CA ASP A 129 -18.98 -17.53 26.48
C ASP A 129 -18.59 -19.00 26.30
N ALA A 130 -19.01 -19.87 27.24
CA ALA A 130 -18.80 -21.32 27.12
C ALA A 130 -19.59 -21.94 25.96
N MET A 131 -20.79 -21.44 25.67
CA MET A 131 -21.60 -21.88 24.52
C MET A 131 -20.96 -21.47 23.20
N GLU A 132 -20.52 -20.22 23.06
CA GLU A 132 -19.79 -19.74 21.88
C GLU A 132 -18.52 -20.57 21.64
N ALA A 133 -17.73 -20.83 22.69
CA ALA A 133 -16.53 -21.64 22.58
C ALA A 133 -16.83 -23.09 22.14
N GLU A 134 -17.96 -23.67 22.57
CA GLU A 134 -18.40 -25.00 22.14
C GLU A 134 -18.85 -24.98 20.67
N MET A 135 -19.61 -23.97 20.25
CA MET A 135 -20.03 -23.79 18.85
C MET A 135 -18.82 -23.61 17.92
N ASP A 136 -17.85 -22.77 18.31
CA ASP A 136 -16.60 -22.56 17.58
C ASP A 136 -15.77 -23.85 17.46
N ALA A 137 -15.72 -24.65 18.53
CA ALA A 137 -15.04 -25.93 18.52
C ALA A 137 -15.70 -26.95 17.57
N ILE A 138 -17.03 -26.99 17.53
CA ILE A 138 -17.79 -27.81 16.59
C ILE A 138 -17.56 -27.35 15.15
N GLY A 139 -17.62 -26.03 14.89
CA GLY A 139 -17.31 -25.43 13.58
C GLY A 139 -15.89 -25.78 13.12
N CYS A 140 -14.89 -25.59 13.97
CA CYS A 140 -13.50 -25.96 13.67
C CYS A 140 -13.35 -27.46 13.33
N ALA A 141 -14.03 -28.35 14.06
CA ALA A 141 -14.00 -29.78 13.80
C ALA A 141 -14.67 -30.14 12.46
N ALA A 142 -15.79 -29.50 12.12
CA ALA A 142 -16.49 -29.68 10.85
C ALA A 142 -15.67 -29.15 9.66
N GLN A 143 -15.04 -27.99 9.82
CA GLN A 143 -14.14 -27.39 8.84
C GLN A 143 -12.93 -28.28 8.58
N LEU A 144 -12.33 -28.85 9.64
CA LEU A 144 -11.26 -29.83 9.50
C LEU A 144 -11.76 -31.06 8.75
N ARG A 145 -12.91 -31.62 9.13
CA ARG A 145 -13.49 -32.81 8.48
C ARG A 145 -13.74 -32.64 6.99
N ALA A 146 -14.09 -31.43 6.55
CA ALA A 146 -14.29 -31.11 5.14
C ALA A 146 -13.04 -31.32 4.28
N TRP A 147 -11.84 -31.23 4.85
CA TRP A 147 -10.60 -31.56 4.16
C TRP A 147 -10.44 -33.08 4.01
N THR A 148 -10.67 -33.60 2.80
CA THR A 148 -10.55 -35.04 2.55
C THR A 148 -9.10 -35.53 2.66
N PRO A 149 -8.87 -36.83 2.94
CA PRO A 149 -7.53 -37.40 2.97
C PRO A 149 -6.71 -37.12 1.70
N GLU A 150 -7.36 -37.11 0.53
CA GLU A 150 -6.73 -36.81 -0.76
C GLU A 150 -6.27 -35.35 -0.84
N MET A 151 -7.08 -34.41 -0.36
CA MET A 151 -6.71 -32.98 -0.31
C MET A 151 -5.53 -32.76 0.63
N ARG A 152 -5.56 -33.37 1.82
CA ARG A 152 -4.49 -33.27 2.81
C ARG A 152 -3.19 -33.93 2.34
N ALA A 153 -3.28 -35.00 1.54
CA ALA A 153 -2.11 -35.66 0.95
C ALA A 153 -1.42 -34.85 -0.15
N GLN A 154 -2.09 -33.85 -0.74
CA GLN A 154 -1.54 -32.98 -1.80
C GLN A 154 -1.19 -31.58 -1.31
N SER A 155 -1.52 -31.25 -0.06
CA SER A 155 -1.37 -29.91 0.48
C SER A 155 -0.80 -29.94 1.90
N GLY A 156 -0.35 -28.78 2.35
CA GLY A 156 0.31 -28.59 3.62
C GLY A 156 -0.37 -27.53 4.46
N VAL A 157 0.10 -27.45 5.70
CA VAL A 157 -0.29 -26.43 6.67
C VAL A 157 0.85 -25.46 6.90
N VAL A 158 0.59 -24.15 6.77
CA VAL A 158 1.55 -23.09 7.05
C VAL A 158 1.11 -22.30 8.26
N VAL A 159 2.02 -22.14 9.22
CA VAL A 159 1.77 -21.41 10.46
C VAL A 159 2.64 -20.16 10.46
N SER A 160 2.01 -19.00 10.70
CA SER A 160 2.69 -17.71 10.69
C SER A 160 2.26 -16.83 11.85
N TRP A 161 2.96 -15.71 12.06
CA TRP A 161 2.65 -14.76 13.13
C TRP A 161 1.95 -13.52 12.58
N ARG A 162 0.71 -13.26 13.01
CA ARG A 162 -0.08 -12.12 12.53
C ARG A 162 -0.88 -11.50 13.67
N GLN A 163 -0.87 -10.17 13.77
CA GLN A 163 -1.68 -9.43 14.75
C GLN A 163 -1.54 -9.94 16.20
N ALA A 164 -0.30 -10.26 16.61
CA ALA A 164 0.01 -10.77 17.95
C ALA A 164 -0.51 -12.18 18.27
N ASP A 165 -0.90 -12.96 17.25
CA ASP A 165 -1.36 -14.35 17.41
C ASP A 165 -0.85 -15.27 16.27
N VAL A 166 -1.06 -16.57 16.46
CA VAL A 166 -0.77 -17.62 15.49
C VAL A 166 -1.83 -17.63 14.40
N TYR A 167 -1.39 -17.55 13.15
CA TYR A 167 -2.24 -17.63 11.97
C TYR A 167 -1.96 -18.91 11.19
N VAL A 168 -2.96 -19.78 11.06
CA VAL A 168 -2.87 -21.09 10.41
C VAL A 168 -3.51 -21.05 9.03
N GLN A 169 -2.77 -21.43 8.00
CA GLN A 169 -3.26 -21.59 6.62
C GLN A 169 -3.22 -23.06 6.24
N ARG A 170 -4.40 -23.65 6.00
CA ARG A 170 -4.58 -25.03 5.53
C ARG A 170 -4.71 -25.07 4.01
N GLY A 171 -4.47 -26.22 3.39
CA GLY A 171 -4.65 -26.38 1.95
C GLY A 171 -3.58 -25.71 1.07
N VAL A 172 -2.35 -25.56 1.57
CA VAL A 172 -1.26 -24.95 0.78
C VAL A 172 -0.55 -26.01 -0.07
N ILE A 173 -0.66 -25.93 -1.39
CA ILE A 173 0.04 -26.86 -2.31
C ILE A 173 1.41 -26.28 -2.67
N LEU A 174 2.45 -27.11 -2.58
CA LEU A 174 3.76 -26.82 -3.19
C LEU A 174 3.65 -27.06 -4.69
N ARG A 175 3.96 -26.07 -5.50
CA ARG A 175 4.12 -26.29 -6.94
C ARG A 175 5.41 -27.11 -7.12
N GLU A 176 5.30 -28.32 -7.66
CA GLU A 176 6.47 -29.08 -8.05
C GLU A 176 7.32 -28.22 -8.98
N GLN A 177 8.56 -27.95 -8.58
CA GLN A 177 9.57 -27.44 -9.50
C GLN A 177 9.77 -28.56 -10.52
N SER A 178 9.11 -28.48 -11.67
CA SER A 178 9.38 -29.41 -12.75
C SER A 178 10.86 -29.31 -13.08
N GLU A 179 11.57 -30.44 -12.95
CA GLU A 179 12.90 -30.70 -13.52
C GLU A 179 12.82 -30.62 -15.06
N THR A 180 12.59 -29.41 -15.56
CA THR A 180 12.92 -28.99 -16.90
C THR A 180 14.06 -28.00 -16.76
N GLU A 181 15.27 -28.54 -16.62
CA GLU A 181 16.44 -27.87 -17.19
C GLU A 181 16.16 -27.63 -18.68
N ASP A 182 16.43 -26.40 -19.13
CA ASP A 182 16.56 -25.96 -20.52
C ASP A 182 15.35 -26.04 -21.46
N VAL A 183 14.21 -25.52 -21.03
CA VAL A 183 13.48 -24.58 -21.90
C VAL A 183 13.23 -23.32 -21.07
N PRO A 184 13.87 -22.18 -21.38
CA PRO A 184 13.53 -20.95 -20.68
C PRO A 184 12.06 -20.67 -20.99
N VAL A 185 11.19 -20.91 -20.01
CA VAL A 185 9.92 -20.21 -19.96
C VAL A 185 10.34 -18.76 -19.79
N GLN A 186 10.44 -18.06 -20.92
CA GLN A 186 10.32 -16.63 -20.97
C GLN A 186 8.91 -16.30 -20.48
N ALA A 187 8.67 -16.42 -19.16
CA ALA A 187 7.99 -15.33 -18.52
C ALA A 187 8.78 -14.12 -18.99
N PRO A 188 8.20 -13.19 -19.75
CA PRO A 188 8.93 -11.98 -20.06
C PRO A 188 9.32 -11.44 -18.70
N VAL A 189 10.60 -11.59 -18.34
CA VAL A 189 11.23 -10.67 -17.43
C VAL A 189 11.02 -9.38 -18.19
N TYR A 190 9.95 -8.68 -17.83
CA TYR A 190 9.81 -7.29 -18.21
C TYR A 190 10.93 -6.64 -17.42
N GLU A 191 12.16 -6.74 -17.96
CA GLU A 191 13.19 -5.77 -17.71
C GLU A 191 12.56 -4.47 -18.18
N ARG A 192 11.87 -3.81 -17.24
CA ARG A 192 11.35 -2.48 -17.44
C ARG A 192 12.53 -1.69 -17.98
N GLN A 193 12.41 -1.22 -19.21
CA GLN A 193 13.47 -0.41 -19.77
C GLN A 193 13.73 0.75 -18.83
N PRO A 194 15.01 1.03 -18.51
CA PRO A 194 15.34 2.06 -17.54
C PRO A 194 14.69 3.37 -17.97
N GLU A 195 13.75 3.85 -17.16
CA GLU A 195 13.04 5.08 -17.46
C GLU A 195 13.93 6.27 -17.06
N PRO A 196 13.73 7.47 -17.64
CA PRO A 196 14.52 8.65 -17.30
C PRO A 196 14.57 8.94 -15.78
N VAL A 197 13.49 8.61 -15.06
CA VAL A 197 13.38 8.76 -13.60
C VAL A 197 14.37 7.88 -12.82
N ASP A 198 14.76 6.73 -13.37
CA ASP A 198 15.67 5.77 -12.71
C ASP A 198 17.11 6.30 -12.64
N ASN A 199 17.45 7.27 -13.50
CA ASN A 199 18.74 7.96 -13.50
C ASN A 199 18.80 9.18 -12.56
N VAL A 200 17.66 9.56 -11.97
CA VAL A 200 17.59 10.64 -10.97
C VAL A 200 18.04 10.11 -9.62
N SER A 201 18.79 10.90 -8.84
CA SER A 201 19.21 10.49 -7.51
C SER A 201 18.01 10.39 -6.56
N VAL A 202 18.00 9.45 -5.63
CA VAL A 202 16.92 9.28 -4.65
C VAL A 202 16.60 10.58 -3.90
N PRO A 203 17.59 11.36 -3.39
CA PRO A 203 17.29 12.62 -2.71
C PRO A 203 16.59 13.64 -3.62
N LEU A 204 16.98 13.74 -4.90
CA LEU A 204 16.33 14.65 -5.84
C LEU A 204 14.92 14.16 -6.18
N LEU A 205 14.74 12.85 -6.38
CA LEU A 205 13.43 12.23 -6.59
C LEU A 205 12.48 12.58 -5.43
N THR A 206 12.89 12.33 -4.19
CA THR A 206 12.09 12.59 -2.98
C THR A 206 11.64 14.06 -2.93
N ARG A 207 12.57 15.00 -3.15
CA ARG A 207 12.27 16.44 -3.18
C ARG A 207 11.25 16.79 -4.27
N MET A 208 11.47 16.30 -5.49
CA MET A 208 10.60 16.60 -6.62
C MET A 208 9.22 15.94 -6.50
N CYS A 209 9.13 14.75 -5.90
CA CYS A 209 7.83 14.12 -5.58
C CYS A 209 7.03 14.96 -4.58
N ALA A 210 7.71 15.53 -3.57
CA ALA A 210 7.06 16.41 -2.61
C ALA A 210 6.50 17.68 -3.26
N GLU A 211 7.28 18.32 -4.15
CA GLU A 211 6.84 19.48 -4.93
C GLU A 211 5.62 19.17 -5.81
N ARG A 212 5.70 18.06 -6.56
CA ARG A 212 4.60 17.58 -7.41
C ARG A 212 3.34 17.34 -6.59
N THR A 213 3.49 16.68 -5.44
CA THR A 213 2.35 16.41 -4.54
C THR A 213 1.71 17.71 -4.08
N LEU A 214 2.48 18.69 -3.57
CA LEU A 214 1.94 19.99 -3.13
C LEU A 214 1.20 20.72 -4.27
N ALA A 215 1.75 20.71 -5.49
CA ALA A 215 1.11 21.31 -6.64
C ALA A 215 -0.23 20.63 -6.98
N VAL A 216 -0.30 19.30 -6.91
CA VAL A 216 -1.56 18.57 -7.10
C VAL A 216 -2.55 18.82 -5.96
N GLN A 217 -2.10 18.92 -4.71
CA GLN A 217 -2.95 19.34 -3.58
C GLN A 217 -3.59 20.70 -3.86
N ALA A 218 -2.78 21.69 -4.27
CA ALA A 218 -3.27 23.03 -4.59
C ALA A 218 -4.21 23.05 -5.80
N ALA A 219 -3.96 22.25 -6.83
CA ALA A 219 -4.83 22.14 -8.00
C ALA A 219 -6.15 21.42 -7.71
N LEU A 220 -6.15 20.34 -6.92
CA LEU A 220 -7.37 19.63 -6.51
C LEU A 220 -8.28 20.55 -5.67
N MET A 221 -7.68 21.33 -4.78
CA MET A 221 -8.40 22.30 -3.94
C MET A 221 -9.20 23.31 -4.77
N GLN A 222 -8.70 23.69 -5.96
CA GLN A 222 -9.40 24.58 -6.89
C GLN A 222 -10.56 23.91 -7.63
N GLN A 223 -10.76 22.59 -7.48
CA GLN A 223 -11.84 21.81 -8.09
C GLN A 223 -12.64 21.03 -7.02
N PRO A 224 -13.45 21.72 -6.18
CA PRO A 224 -14.06 21.12 -4.99
C PRO A 224 -14.96 19.91 -5.27
N GLU A 225 -15.67 19.90 -6.40
CA GLU A 225 -16.53 18.78 -6.79
C GLU A 225 -15.73 17.50 -7.00
N LYS A 226 -14.56 17.57 -7.64
CA LYS A 226 -13.68 16.41 -7.84
C LYS A 226 -13.04 15.95 -6.53
N SER A 227 -12.71 16.89 -5.64
CA SER A 227 -12.18 16.58 -4.32
C SER A 227 -13.19 15.80 -3.47
N VAL A 228 -14.44 16.28 -3.41
CA VAL A 228 -15.49 15.57 -2.65
C VAL A 228 -15.89 14.24 -3.31
N ALA A 229 -15.89 14.16 -4.65
CA ALA A 229 -16.09 12.89 -5.35
C ALA A 229 -15.00 11.86 -5.01
N LEU A 230 -13.73 12.28 -4.90
CA LEU A 230 -12.64 11.41 -4.45
C LEU A 230 -12.89 10.92 -3.02
N LEU A 231 -13.24 11.82 -2.10
CA LEU A 231 -13.55 11.46 -0.71
C LEU A 231 -14.69 10.44 -0.64
N ALA A 232 -15.78 10.70 -1.36
CA ALA A 232 -16.93 9.80 -1.42
C ALA A 232 -16.53 8.44 -1.98
N TRP A 233 -15.75 8.39 -3.07
CA TRP A 233 -15.23 7.15 -3.63
C TRP A 233 -14.38 6.36 -2.62
N THR A 234 -13.47 7.02 -1.91
CA THR A 234 -12.63 6.39 -0.86
C THR A 234 -13.47 5.84 0.29
N LEU A 235 -14.51 6.56 0.71
CA LEU A 235 -15.44 6.07 1.75
C LEU A 235 -16.28 4.90 1.23
N CYS A 236 -16.77 4.96 -0.02
CA CYS A 236 -17.51 3.87 -0.64
C CYS A 236 -16.69 2.59 -0.76
N LEU A 237 -15.40 2.67 -1.11
CA LEU A 237 -14.53 1.48 -1.11
C LEU A 237 -14.42 0.84 0.27
N ASN A 238 -14.43 1.65 1.32
CA ASN A 238 -14.36 1.18 2.70
C ASN A 238 -15.68 0.57 3.19
N VAL A 239 -16.82 0.95 2.61
CA VAL A 239 -18.17 0.51 3.04
C VAL A 239 -18.69 -0.63 2.16
N PHE A 240 -18.46 -0.57 0.85
CA PHE A 240 -19.01 -1.49 -0.15
C PHE A 240 -17.97 -2.46 -0.74
N GLY A 241 -16.68 -2.31 -0.41
CA GLY A 241 -15.62 -3.22 -0.85
C GLY A 241 -15.46 -4.43 0.06
N SER A 242 -15.01 -5.57 -0.50
CA SER A 242 -14.64 -6.76 0.26
C SER A 242 -13.18 -6.68 0.73
N GLY A 243 -12.95 -6.17 1.94
CA GLY A 243 -11.64 -6.15 2.60
C GLY A 243 -11.80 -6.37 4.10
N ALA A 244 -11.09 -7.35 4.65
CA ALA A 244 -11.25 -7.76 6.05
C ALA A 244 -10.71 -6.73 7.05
N TYR A 245 -11.59 -6.11 7.87
CA TYR A 245 -11.24 -5.50 9.16
C TYR A 245 -12.46 -5.40 10.09
N ASN A 246 -12.26 -5.63 11.39
CA ASN A 246 -13.24 -5.37 12.47
C ASN A 246 -13.42 -3.84 12.67
N ARG A 247 -14.65 -3.32 12.68
CA ARG A 247 -14.94 -1.86 12.75
C ARG A 247 -16.30 -1.53 13.40
N PRO A 248 -16.37 -0.48 14.25
CA PRO A 248 -17.60 0.32 14.40
C PRO A 248 -17.52 1.75 13.83
N ALA A 249 -16.36 2.17 13.33
CA ALA A 249 -16.07 3.21 12.31
C ALA A 249 -14.70 3.84 12.61
N GLN A 250 -13.74 3.79 11.67
CA GLN A 250 -12.48 4.54 11.79
C GLN A 250 -12.09 5.15 10.45
N ILE A 251 -12.14 6.47 10.37
CA ILE A 251 -11.65 7.29 9.27
C ILE A 251 -10.45 8.06 9.82
N SER A 252 -9.26 7.85 9.25
CA SER A 252 -8.05 8.62 9.57
C SER A 252 -7.60 9.41 8.35
N LEU A 253 -7.22 10.66 8.57
CA LEU A 253 -6.64 11.52 7.54
C LEU A 253 -5.18 11.77 7.89
N ASP A 254 -4.28 11.20 7.10
CA ASP A 254 -2.84 11.42 7.25
C ASP A 254 -2.43 12.62 6.40
N CYS A 255 -2.36 13.79 7.02
CA CYS A 255 -1.95 15.02 6.35
C CYS A 255 -0.42 15.10 6.35
N LYS A 256 0.21 14.72 5.24
CA LYS A 256 1.67 14.84 5.05
C LYS A 256 2.14 16.25 4.70
N HIS A 257 1.23 17.23 4.63
CA HIS A 257 1.51 18.58 4.15
C HIS A 257 2.76 19.23 4.78
N TYR A 258 2.95 19.11 6.09
CA TYR A 258 4.13 19.66 6.77
C TYR A 258 5.44 18.97 6.35
N SER A 259 5.42 17.64 6.22
CA SER A 259 6.57 16.86 5.75
C SER A 259 6.90 17.16 4.30
N LEU A 260 5.88 17.25 3.45
CA LEU A 260 6.00 17.61 2.03
C LEU A 260 6.60 19.01 1.90
N THR A 261 6.11 20.00 2.65
CA THR A 261 6.62 21.37 2.62
C THR A 261 8.09 21.46 3.05
N ASN A 262 8.52 20.70 4.06
CA ASN A 262 9.93 20.67 4.46
C ASN A 262 10.85 19.99 3.43
N THR A 263 10.28 19.14 2.58
CA THR A 263 11.03 18.32 1.62
C THR A 263 11.05 18.96 0.22
N ALA A 264 9.97 19.65 -0.15
CA ALA A 264 9.81 20.32 -1.44
C ALA A 264 10.88 21.40 -1.63
N PRO A 265 11.54 21.48 -2.81
CA PRO A 265 12.56 22.49 -3.09
C PRO A 265 12.09 23.93 -2.84
N SER A 266 10.90 24.29 -3.31
CA SER A 266 10.39 25.65 -3.12
C SER A 266 9.83 25.88 -1.72
N GLY A 267 9.59 24.81 -0.96
CA GLY A 267 9.17 24.85 0.43
C GLY A 267 8.02 25.82 0.71
N LYS A 268 8.25 26.79 1.59
CA LYS A 268 7.25 27.80 2.00
C LYS A 268 7.13 28.99 1.02
N GLU A 269 8.03 29.09 0.07
CA GLU A 269 8.04 30.16 -0.94
C GLU A 269 7.34 29.71 -2.24
N GLY A 270 7.09 28.41 -2.38
CA GLY A 270 6.43 27.82 -3.53
C GLY A 270 4.97 28.27 -3.69
N MET A 271 4.55 28.45 -4.94
CA MET A 271 3.20 28.90 -5.29
C MET A 271 2.11 27.97 -4.74
N ALA A 272 2.35 26.65 -4.79
CA ALA A 272 1.42 25.65 -4.27
C ALA A 272 1.20 25.81 -2.76
N PHE A 273 2.28 25.95 -1.98
CA PHE A 273 2.20 26.19 -0.54
C PHE A 273 1.45 27.49 -0.22
N LEU A 274 1.81 28.60 -0.88
CA LEU A 274 1.18 29.89 -0.64
C LEU A 274 -0.33 29.84 -0.91
N THR A 275 -0.73 29.17 -2.00
CA THR A 275 -2.14 28.99 -2.39
C THR A 275 -2.90 28.16 -1.34
N LEU A 276 -2.35 27.04 -0.90
CA LEU A 276 -2.95 26.19 0.14
C LEU A 276 -3.08 26.92 1.48
N MET A 277 -2.05 27.66 1.89
CA MET A 277 -2.07 28.40 3.16
C MET A 277 -3.04 29.58 3.14
N GLN A 278 -3.18 30.25 2.00
CA GLN A 278 -4.16 31.31 1.84
C GLN A 278 -5.58 30.77 1.99
N GLU A 279 -5.89 29.65 1.33
CA GLU A 279 -7.20 29.03 1.42
C GLU A 279 -7.46 28.45 2.82
N GLY A 280 -6.47 27.78 3.42
CA GLY A 280 -6.59 27.27 4.78
C GLY A 280 -6.91 28.37 5.79
N LYS A 281 -6.27 29.54 5.69
CA LYS A 281 -6.60 30.72 6.51
C LYS A 281 -8.01 31.22 6.25
N ARG A 282 -8.44 31.28 4.99
CA ARG A 282 -9.80 31.70 4.63
C ARG A 282 -10.84 30.76 5.26
N LEU A 283 -10.63 29.45 5.15
CA LEU A 283 -11.51 28.43 5.70
C LEU A 283 -11.53 28.44 7.24
N GLU A 284 -10.39 28.70 7.89
CA GLU A 284 -10.33 28.83 9.34
C GLU A 284 -11.23 29.97 9.86
N THR A 285 -11.41 31.04 9.08
CA THR A 285 -12.35 32.13 9.44
C THR A 285 -13.82 31.75 9.37
N LEU A 286 -14.17 30.66 8.70
CA LEU A 286 -15.54 30.14 8.62
C LEU A 286 -15.90 29.26 9.82
N LEU A 287 -14.91 28.81 10.58
CA LEU A 287 -15.12 27.87 11.67
C LEU A 287 -15.74 28.60 12.87
N PRO A 288 -16.84 28.08 13.46
CA PRO A 288 -17.48 28.71 14.60
C PRO A 288 -16.59 28.74 15.84
N GLU A 289 -16.85 29.67 16.77
CA GLU A 289 -16.14 29.68 18.05
C GLU A 289 -16.36 28.35 18.79
N GLY A 290 -15.29 27.79 19.38
CA GLY A 290 -15.36 26.53 20.12
C GLY A 290 -15.37 25.26 19.27
N TRP A 291 -15.23 25.34 17.93
CA TRP A 291 -15.27 24.18 17.03
C TRP A 291 -14.29 23.04 17.37
N LYS A 292 -13.16 23.37 18.02
CA LYS A 292 -12.16 22.38 18.47
C LYS A 292 -12.62 21.53 19.65
N GLN A 293 -13.63 21.97 20.40
CA GLN A 293 -14.12 21.32 21.62
C GLN A 293 -15.52 20.70 21.44
N ASP A 294 -16.30 21.21 20.48
CA ASP A 294 -17.67 20.75 20.23
C ASP A 294 -17.91 20.55 18.74
N PHE A 295 -18.08 19.29 18.32
CA PHE A 295 -18.35 18.93 16.93
C PHE A 295 -19.72 19.39 16.46
N THR A 296 -20.69 19.60 17.36
CA THR A 296 -22.05 20.00 16.99
C THR A 296 -22.09 21.39 16.36
N THR A 297 -21.04 22.20 16.60
CA THR A 297 -20.83 23.48 15.91
C THR A 297 -20.84 23.33 14.38
N PHE A 298 -20.37 22.19 13.84
CA PHE A 298 -20.40 21.91 12.40
C PHE A 298 -21.81 21.72 11.86
N PHE A 299 -22.82 21.41 12.69
CA PHE A 299 -24.22 21.32 12.25
C PHE A 299 -24.82 22.68 11.87
N THR A 300 -24.16 23.78 12.26
CA THR A 300 -24.57 25.15 11.93
C THR A 300 -23.95 25.67 10.63
N LEU A 301 -22.96 24.96 10.08
CA LEU A 301 -22.28 25.35 8.85
C LEU A 301 -23.19 25.15 7.64
N SER A 302 -23.06 26.03 6.65
CA SER A 302 -23.75 25.85 5.38
C SER A 302 -23.18 24.64 4.63
N THR A 303 -23.99 24.03 3.75
CA THR A 303 -23.52 22.94 2.89
C THR A 303 -22.32 23.37 2.04
N ALA A 304 -22.28 24.63 1.59
CA ALA A 304 -21.16 25.17 0.82
C ALA A 304 -19.86 25.21 1.65
N ASP A 305 -19.93 25.64 2.91
CA ASP A 305 -18.76 25.72 3.79
C ASP A 305 -18.26 24.32 4.17
N LEU A 306 -19.18 23.39 4.46
CA LEU A 306 -18.84 22.00 4.72
C LEU A 306 -18.14 21.36 3.51
N MET A 307 -18.66 21.57 2.30
CA MET A 307 -18.05 21.06 1.07
C MET A 307 -16.67 21.67 0.83
N ALA A 308 -16.47 22.96 1.10
CA ALA A 308 -15.17 23.61 0.97
C ALA A 308 -14.15 23.05 1.98
N LEU A 309 -14.56 22.83 3.23
CA LEU A 309 -13.73 22.20 4.27
C LEU A 309 -13.37 20.75 3.92
N LEU A 310 -14.34 19.94 3.49
CA LEU A 310 -14.12 18.56 3.06
C LEU A 310 -13.17 18.51 1.85
N SER A 311 -13.36 19.40 0.89
CA SER A 311 -12.49 19.53 -0.28
C SER A 311 -11.05 19.85 0.12
N PHE A 312 -10.86 20.82 1.01
CA PHE A 312 -9.53 21.20 1.49
C PHE A 312 -8.84 20.07 2.26
N CYS A 313 -9.55 19.43 3.21
CA CYS A 313 -9.00 18.30 3.95
C CYS A 313 -8.58 17.16 3.03
N THR A 314 -9.41 16.81 2.06
CA THR A 314 -9.13 15.75 1.07
C THR A 314 -7.96 16.13 0.16
N ALA A 315 -7.82 17.40 -0.22
CA ALA A 315 -6.65 17.85 -0.95
C ALA A 315 -5.37 17.70 -0.12
N CYS A 316 -5.38 18.11 1.15
CA CYS A 316 -4.24 17.97 2.05
C CYS A 316 -3.84 16.52 2.37
N SER A 317 -4.72 15.55 2.13
CA SER A 317 -4.46 14.13 2.34
C SER A 317 -3.81 13.42 1.14
N LEU A 318 -3.67 14.07 -0.02
CA LEU A 318 -3.00 13.44 -1.16
C LEU A 318 -1.51 13.24 -0.88
N ASP A 319 -1.01 12.04 -1.20
CA ASP A 319 0.41 11.67 -1.15
C ASP A 319 0.84 11.09 -2.51
N GLY A 320 1.81 11.75 -3.16
CA GLY A 320 2.35 11.38 -4.46
C GLY A 320 3.75 10.79 -4.41
N MET A 321 4.27 10.43 -3.24
CA MET A 321 5.65 10.01 -3.07
C MET A 321 5.96 8.71 -3.85
N GLN A 322 7.05 8.76 -4.63
CA GLN A 322 7.58 7.60 -5.37
C GLN A 322 8.73 6.96 -4.59
N THR A 323 8.82 5.63 -4.64
CA THR A 323 9.90 4.87 -3.98
C THR A 323 10.80 4.20 -5.02
N ARG A 324 12.03 3.87 -4.61
CA ARG A 324 13.00 3.16 -5.46
C ARG A 324 13.25 1.77 -4.90
N GLY A 325 12.99 0.76 -5.72
CA GLY A 325 13.22 -0.65 -5.38
C GLY A 325 14.09 -1.37 -6.40
N THR A 326 14.18 -2.69 -6.26
CA THR A 326 14.95 -3.59 -7.14
C THR A 326 14.46 -3.56 -8.60
N GLY A 327 13.19 -3.20 -8.85
CA GLY A 327 12.59 -3.04 -10.17
C GLY A 327 12.58 -1.60 -10.73
N GLY A 328 13.33 -0.67 -10.14
CA GLY A 328 13.36 0.75 -10.53
C GLY A 328 12.45 1.63 -9.68
N THR A 329 12.09 2.81 -10.20
CA THR A 329 11.22 3.77 -9.52
C THR A 329 9.75 3.47 -9.76
N THR A 330 8.93 3.46 -8.70
CA THR A 330 7.48 3.29 -8.81
C THR A 330 6.85 4.38 -9.68
N ARG A 331 5.73 4.08 -10.36
CA ARG A 331 4.91 5.12 -11.01
C ARG A 331 4.31 6.05 -9.94
N SER A 332 3.94 7.27 -10.34
CA SER A 332 3.28 8.16 -9.39
C SER A 332 1.85 7.71 -9.16
N PRO A 333 1.39 7.58 -7.89
CA PRO A 333 -0.01 7.28 -7.63
C PRO A 333 -0.95 8.42 -8.07
N LEU A 334 -0.40 9.61 -8.37
CA LEU A 334 -1.14 10.77 -8.83
C LEU A 334 -1.38 10.81 -10.35
N ASP A 335 -0.77 9.94 -11.16
CA ASP A 335 -0.84 10.04 -12.63
C ASP A 335 -2.29 10.08 -13.17
N LYS A 336 -3.17 9.23 -12.65
CA LYS A 336 -4.61 9.23 -13.00
C LYS A 336 -5.32 10.49 -12.53
N MET A 337 -4.96 10.97 -11.34
CA MET A 337 -5.55 12.16 -10.75
C MET A 337 -5.17 13.42 -11.52
N GLU A 338 -3.90 13.56 -11.89
CA GLU A 338 -3.41 14.67 -12.69
C GLU A 338 -4.09 14.74 -14.06
N THR A 339 -4.29 13.58 -14.68
CA THR A 339 -5.05 13.46 -15.93
C THR A 339 -6.48 13.95 -15.73
N ALA A 340 -7.17 13.48 -14.68
CA ALA A 340 -8.54 13.90 -14.36
C ALA A 340 -8.65 15.39 -14.01
N LEU A 341 -7.62 16.00 -13.43
CA LEU A 341 -7.57 17.42 -13.09
C LEU A 341 -7.17 18.32 -14.26
N THR A 342 -6.72 17.75 -15.38
CA THR A 342 -6.06 18.49 -16.47
C THR A 342 -4.88 19.31 -15.92
N PHE A 343 -4.11 18.67 -15.03
CA PHE A 343 -3.04 19.30 -14.27
C PHE A 343 -1.72 19.32 -15.04
N HIS A 344 -1.01 20.45 -14.97
CA HIS A 344 0.35 20.57 -15.44
C HIS A 344 1.26 21.20 -14.39
N LEU A 345 2.32 20.50 -13.99
CA LEU A 345 3.27 20.98 -12.97
C LEU A 345 3.90 22.34 -13.33
N ARG A 346 4.08 22.63 -14.62
CA ARG A 346 4.65 23.89 -15.13
C ARG A 346 3.82 25.15 -14.78
N ASP A 347 2.60 24.96 -14.28
CA ASP A 347 1.73 26.05 -13.86
C ASP A 347 2.03 26.48 -12.41
N TRP A 348 2.71 25.61 -11.66
CA TRP A 348 2.97 25.73 -10.23
C TRP A 348 4.45 25.84 -9.89
N TRP A 349 5.32 25.32 -10.77
CA TRP A 349 6.74 25.20 -10.50
C TRP A 349 7.59 25.37 -11.75
N GLN A 350 8.80 25.90 -11.56
CA GLN A 350 9.84 26.01 -12.59
C GLN A 350 11.23 25.67 -12.00
N PRO A 351 12.14 25.10 -12.79
CA PRO A 351 13.44 24.69 -12.30
C PRO A 351 14.39 25.88 -12.09
N THR A 352 14.99 25.96 -10.91
CA THR A 352 16.06 26.91 -10.57
C THR A 352 17.39 26.18 -10.37
N LYS A 353 18.51 26.91 -10.33
CA LYS A 353 19.82 26.36 -9.98
C LYS A 353 19.80 25.71 -8.60
N ALA A 354 19.21 26.39 -7.63
CA ALA A 354 19.16 25.94 -6.24
C ALA A 354 18.27 24.70 -6.05
N ASP A 355 17.12 24.68 -6.73
CA ASP A 355 16.05 23.72 -6.47
C ASP A 355 16.20 22.43 -7.25
N PHE A 356 16.75 22.51 -8.47
CA PHE A 356 16.77 21.39 -9.40
C PHE A 356 18.15 21.12 -10.00
N PHE A 357 18.74 22.10 -10.72
CA PHE A 357 19.93 21.83 -11.53
C PHE A 357 21.17 21.47 -10.70
N THR A 358 21.29 21.96 -9.47
CA THR A 358 22.39 21.57 -8.56
C THR A 358 22.31 20.08 -8.18
N GLY A 359 21.11 19.49 -8.15
CA GLY A 359 20.89 18.07 -7.89
C GLY A 359 21.26 17.15 -9.06
N LEU A 360 21.42 17.69 -10.26
CA LEU A 360 21.73 16.94 -11.48
C LEU A 360 23.24 16.78 -11.73
N LYS A 361 23.61 15.73 -12.47
CA LYS A 361 24.96 15.61 -13.08
C LYS A 361 25.05 16.55 -14.28
N LYS A 362 26.24 17.05 -14.60
CA LYS A 362 26.45 17.96 -15.75
C LYS A 362 25.86 17.44 -17.08
N PRO A 363 26.02 16.15 -17.45
CA PRO A 363 25.36 15.61 -18.65
C PRO A 363 23.83 15.71 -18.61
N GLN A 364 23.21 15.58 -17.44
CA GLN A 364 21.76 15.70 -17.28
C GLN A 364 21.28 17.16 -17.44
N ILE A 365 22.09 18.15 -17.02
CA ILE A 365 21.80 19.57 -17.27
C ILE A 365 21.83 19.88 -18.78
N ILE A 366 22.82 19.32 -19.49
CA ILE A 366 22.94 19.46 -20.95
C ILE A 366 21.75 18.78 -21.64
N ALA A 367 21.35 17.59 -21.18
CA ALA A 367 20.18 16.88 -21.69
C ALA A 367 18.89 17.70 -21.50
N ALA A 368 18.70 18.29 -20.32
CA ALA A 368 17.57 19.18 -20.05
C ALA A 368 17.56 20.39 -21.00
N LEU A 369 18.71 21.02 -21.26
CA LEU A 369 18.82 22.13 -22.23
C LEU A 369 18.43 21.71 -23.64
N ASN A 370 18.85 20.52 -24.07
CA ASN A 370 18.45 19.97 -25.37
C ASN A 370 16.94 19.66 -25.43
N GLU A 371 16.40 19.05 -24.36
CA GLU A 371 14.97 18.75 -24.25
C GLU A 371 14.10 20.01 -24.31
N ALA A 372 14.59 21.11 -23.74
CA ALA A 372 13.95 22.42 -23.82
C ALA A 372 14.16 23.14 -25.18
N GLY A 373 14.79 22.51 -26.16
CA GLY A 373 15.08 23.10 -27.48
C GLY A 373 16.26 24.10 -27.49
N LEU A 374 16.99 24.25 -26.38
CA LEU A 374 18.07 25.21 -26.20
C LEU A 374 19.43 24.61 -26.57
N THR A 375 19.53 24.02 -27.76
CA THR A 375 20.73 23.26 -28.21
C THR A 375 22.01 24.10 -28.24
N GLY A 376 21.91 25.41 -28.53
CA GLY A 376 23.05 26.33 -28.44
C GLY A 376 23.59 26.45 -27.01
N ALA A 377 22.69 26.68 -26.04
CA ALA A 377 23.06 26.75 -24.63
C ALA A 377 23.56 25.40 -24.08
N ALA A 378 23.05 24.28 -24.62
CA ALA A 378 23.54 22.94 -24.29
C ALA A 378 25.02 22.76 -24.71
N ARG A 379 25.40 23.22 -25.91
CA ARG A 379 26.79 23.21 -26.39
C ARG A 379 27.71 24.11 -25.57
N ASP A 380 27.21 25.27 -25.14
CA ASP A 380 27.95 26.15 -24.24
C ASP A 380 28.20 25.46 -22.90
N ALA A 381 27.17 24.82 -22.33
CA ALA A 381 27.24 24.11 -21.06
C ALA A 381 28.26 22.95 -21.07
N GLU A 382 28.54 22.31 -22.21
CA GLU A 382 29.58 21.28 -22.35
C GLU A 382 30.97 21.77 -21.94
N LYS A 383 31.27 23.06 -22.16
CA LYS A 383 32.59 23.66 -21.86
C LYS A 383 32.64 24.32 -20.48
N MET A 384 31.52 24.39 -19.77
CA MET A 384 31.41 25.08 -18.47
C MET A 384 31.62 24.15 -17.28
N LYS A 385 31.86 24.70 -16.08
CA LYS A 385 31.78 23.91 -14.84
C LYS A 385 30.31 23.62 -14.54
N LYS A 386 30.02 22.57 -13.75
CA LYS A 386 28.64 22.17 -13.40
C LYS A 386 27.82 23.33 -12.82
N GLY A 387 28.41 24.11 -11.92
CA GLY A 387 27.73 25.25 -11.28
C GLY A 387 27.32 26.34 -12.28
N ASP A 388 28.21 26.68 -13.20
CA ASP A 388 27.94 27.70 -14.22
C ASP A 388 26.95 27.18 -15.27
N ALA A 389 27.01 25.90 -15.62
CA ALA A 389 26.02 25.24 -16.48
C ALA A 389 24.62 25.24 -15.85
N ALA A 390 24.53 25.03 -14.53
CA ALA A 390 23.26 25.08 -13.79
C ALA A 390 22.67 26.51 -13.78
N GLU A 391 23.51 27.52 -13.66
CA GLU A 391 23.11 28.94 -13.72
C GLU A 391 22.69 29.37 -15.12
N LEU A 392 23.42 28.92 -16.14
CA LEU A 392 23.05 29.11 -17.54
C LEU A 392 21.67 28.49 -17.80
N ALA A 393 21.43 27.27 -17.30
CA ALA A 393 20.18 26.57 -17.49
C ALA A 393 19.00 27.32 -16.86
N GLU A 394 19.12 27.74 -15.59
CA GLU A 394 18.10 28.57 -14.94
C GLU A 394 17.81 29.86 -15.73
N ASN A 395 18.86 30.59 -16.13
CA ASN A 395 18.68 31.85 -16.86
C ASN A 395 17.99 31.66 -18.22
N LYS A 396 18.30 30.58 -18.94
CA LYS A 396 17.73 30.32 -20.27
C LYS A 396 16.34 29.70 -20.21
N MET A 397 16.01 28.98 -19.13
CA MET A 397 14.74 28.28 -18.98
C MET A 397 13.70 29.06 -18.17
N ARG A 398 14.06 30.23 -17.63
CA ARG A 398 13.18 31.04 -16.77
C ARG A 398 11.77 31.24 -17.34
N ASP A 399 11.65 31.48 -18.65
CA ASP A 399 10.38 31.86 -19.28
C ASP A 399 9.81 30.78 -20.22
N ASN A 400 10.41 29.58 -20.27
CA ASN A 400 10.01 28.54 -21.23
C ASN A 400 9.03 27.51 -20.67
N ARG A 401 8.62 27.66 -19.39
CA ARG A 401 7.71 26.75 -18.66
C ARG A 401 8.16 25.28 -18.72
N TRP A 402 9.44 24.99 -18.94
CA TRP A 402 9.93 23.62 -19.10
C TRP A 402 9.91 22.88 -17.76
N VAL A 403 9.51 21.61 -17.81
CA VAL A 403 9.59 20.66 -16.70
C VAL A 403 10.11 19.32 -17.23
N PRO A 404 10.88 18.55 -16.44
CA PRO A 404 11.45 17.29 -16.89
C PRO A 404 10.38 16.28 -17.32
N VAL A 405 10.66 15.48 -18.36
CA VAL A 405 9.73 14.47 -18.89
C VAL A 405 9.09 13.60 -17.80
N TRP A 406 9.90 13.08 -16.88
CA TRP A 406 9.45 12.17 -15.83
C TRP A 406 8.56 12.82 -14.75
N MET A 407 8.37 14.15 -14.82
CA MET A 407 7.43 14.91 -14.00
C MET A 407 6.19 15.37 -14.76
N ARG A 408 6.04 14.98 -16.03
CA ARG A 408 4.85 15.26 -16.83
C ARG A 408 3.85 14.12 -16.66
N ALA A 409 2.56 14.46 -16.64
CA ALA A 409 1.50 13.46 -16.69
C ALA A 409 1.56 12.69 -18.03
N PRO A 410 1.21 11.38 -18.05
CA PRO A 410 1.39 10.52 -19.22
C PRO A 410 0.75 11.02 -20.53
N ASP A 411 -0.40 11.70 -20.47
CA ASP A 411 -1.10 12.18 -21.67
C ASP A 411 -0.63 13.57 -22.17
N ALA A 412 0.30 14.24 -21.47
CA ALA A 412 0.88 15.51 -21.93
C ALA A 412 1.73 15.36 -23.22
N GLU A 413 1.99 14.12 -23.67
CA GLU A 413 2.74 13.82 -24.89
C GLU A 413 1.85 13.61 -26.13
N LYS A 414 0.53 13.44 -25.98
CA LYS A 414 -0.39 13.32 -27.12
C LYS A 414 -0.76 14.71 -27.64
N SER A 415 0.04 15.24 -28.57
CA SER A 415 -0.44 16.29 -29.45
C SER A 415 -1.57 15.76 -30.36
N PRO A 416 -2.50 16.59 -30.85
CA PRO A 416 -3.66 16.12 -31.61
C PRO A 416 -3.34 15.59 -33.03
N SER A 417 -2.07 15.43 -33.41
CA SER A 417 -1.69 15.11 -34.79
C SER A 417 -1.77 13.63 -35.15
N ASP A 418 -1.94 12.74 -34.17
CA ASP A 418 -1.78 11.30 -34.38
C ASP A 418 -3.13 10.54 -34.35
N ALA A 419 -4.25 11.26 -34.40
CA ALA A 419 -5.60 10.66 -34.50
C ALA A 419 -6.06 10.39 -35.95
N GLU A 420 -5.25 10.76 -36.95
CA GLU A 420 -5.53 10.50 -38.37
C GLU A 420 -4.39 9.67 -38.97
N ASN A 421 -4.36 8.38 -38.64
CA ASN A 421 -3.92 7.26 -39.50
C ASN A 421 -3.61 6.04 -38.64
N ASP A 422 -4.61 5.21 -38.36
CA ASP A 422 -4.57 3.82 -38.84
C ASP A 422 -5.95 3.17 -38.67
N VAL A 423 -6.81 3.38 -39.68
CA VAL A 423 -7.96 2.52 -39.93
C VAL A 423 -7.74 1.96 -41.33
N SER A 424 -7.28 0.72 -41.43
CA SER A 424 -7.48 -0.16 -42.59
C SER A 424 -7.41 -1.61 -42.11
N ASP A 425 -8.57 -2.24 -42.00
CA ASP A 425 -9.10 -3.21 -42.96
C ASP A 425 -8.38 -4.56 -42.96
N THR A 426 -9.09 -5.59 -42.51
CA THR A 426 -9.06 -6.93 -43.13
C THR A 426 -10.37 -7.63 -42.84
N GLU A 427 -11.37 -7.34 -43.66
CA GLU A 427 -12.34 -8.36 -44.07
C GLU A 427 -11.63 -9.34 -45.02
N ASN A 428 -11.66 -10.64 -44.72
CA ASN A 428 -12.03 -11.61 -45.75
C ASN A 428 -12.55 -12.91 -45.13
N GLY A 429 -13.75 -13.30 -45.55
CA GLY A 429 -14.50 -14.42 -45.00
C GLY A 429 -14.11 -15.79 -45.53
N SER A 430 -14.75 -16.81 -44.95
CA SER A 430 -15.09 -18.04 -45.66
C SER A 430 -16.41 -18.57 -45.11
N SER A 431 -17.25 -18.99 -46.07
CA SER A 431 -18.65 -19.36 -45.97
C SER A 431 -18.90 -20.83 -45.54
N ASP A 432 -20.19 -21.08 -45.31
CA ASP A 432 -20.94 -22.34 -45.38
C ASP A 432 -21.07 -23.15 -44.06
N ALA A 433 -22.25 -23.59 -43.60
CA ALA A 433 -23.52 -23.81 -44.30
C ALA A 433 -24.75 -23.75 -43.36
N ASP A 434 -25.88 -23.43 -44.00
CA ASP A 434 -27.29 -23.55 -43.63
C ASP A 434 -27.71 -24.59 -42.58
N SER A 435 -28.64 -24.19 -41.70
CA SER A 435 -29.98 -24.79 -41.71
C SER A 435 -31.01 -23.94 -40.97
N HIS A 436 -32.06 -23.58 -41.71
CA HIS A 436 -33.32 -23.00 -41.28
C HIS A 436 -33.95 -23.72 -40.08
N HIS A 437 -34.50 -22.96 -39.12
CA HIS A 437 -35.91 -23.13 -38.76
C HIS A 437 -36.51 -21.88 -38.11
N THR A 438 -37.56 -21.40 -38.76
CA THR A 438 -38.51 -20.36 -38.35
C THR A 438 -39.35 -20.81 -37.15
N LEU A 439 -39.45 -19.92 -36.14
CA LEU A 439 -40.62 -19.49 -35.32
C LEU A 439 -41.89 -20.37 -35.31
N PRO A 440 -42.61 -20.46 -34.16
CA PRO A 440 -43.52 -19.34 -33.81
C PRO A 440 -43.67 -18.97 -32.32
N ASP A 441 -44.15 -17.74 -32.14
CA ASP A 441 -44.77 -17.18 -30.94
C ASP A 441 -45.82 -18.10 -30.30
N ALA A 442 -45.92 -18.06 -28.96
CA ALA A 442 -47.20 -17.89 -28.27
C ALA A 442 -47.03 -17.68 -26.75
N ALA A 443 -47.75 -16.65 -26.26
CA ALA A 443 -48.23 -16.37 -24.89
C ALA A 443 -47.28 -15.72 -23.89
#